data_AF-Q26426-F1
#
_entry.id   AF-Q26426-F1
#
_cell.length_a   1.000
_cell.length_b   1.000
_cell.length_c   1.000
_cell.angle_alpha   90.00
_cell.angle_beta   90.00
_cell.angle_gamma   90.00
#
_symmetry.space_group_name_H-M   'P 1'
#
loop_
_entity.id
_entity.type
_entity.pdbx_description
1 polymer ?
#
loop_
_entity_poly.entity_id
_entity_poly.type
_entity_poly.pdbx_seq_one_letter_code
_entity_poly.pdbx_strand_id
1 'polypeptide(L)'
;YGRTCMRFVRSLSSPPLTCTLGPREQLNTATGYVDASQVYGSDIDRQLQLRAMTGGLMRTTPTDDLDLMPQDNTTFCRASEGNLCFIGGDGRVNVQPMMMSLHHLFVREHNRLANILSAAHPDWTDEVVFQETRKLVIAEMQHVTYNEYLPVILGPTLIGTYNLNVLTQGYTTYIDNVNPAIRNGFASAGIIYSHSGLRSA
;
A
#
# COMPACT_ATOMS: atom_id res chain seq x y z
N TYR A 1 17.18 24.83 33.35
CA TYR A 1 15.71 24.79 33.34
C TYR A 1 15.20 24.21 32.03
N GLY A 2 14.66 22.98 32.08
CA GLY A 2 13.41 22.61 31.39
C GLY A 2 13.32 22.67 29.86
N ARG A 3 14.31 22.21 29.09
CA ARG A 3 14.09 21.94 27.66
C ARG A 3 13.82 20.45 27.43
N THR A 4 12.56 20.09 27.28
CA THR A 4 12.09 18.79 26.76
C THR A 4 11.84 18.96 25.26
N CYS A 5 12.81 18.60 24.43
CA CYS A 5 12.58 18.55 22.99
C CYS A 5 12.02 17.17 22.60
N MET A 6 11.01 17.16 21.72
CA MET A 6 10.63 15.95 20.99
C MET A 6 11.54 15.82 19.78
N ARG A 7 12.08 14.62 19.55
CA ARG A 7 12.90 14.35 18.35
C ARG A 7 12.02 14.55 17.11
N PHE A 8 12.45 15.43 16.21
CA PHE A 8 11.81 15.67 14.93
C PHE A 8 12.88 15.79 13.83
N VAL A 9 12.74 15.02 12.76
CA VAL A 9 13.68 15.01 11.63
C VAL A 9 12.98 15.65 10.43
N ARG A 10 13.66 16.57 9.76
CA ARG A 10 13.12 17.21 8.54
C ARG A 10 13.08 16.18 7.40
N SER A 11 11.96 16.12 6.69
CA SER A 11 11.82 15.31 5.47
C SER A 11 12.89 15.64 4.44
N LEU A 12 13.31 14.65 3.65
CA LEU A 12 14.27 14.84 2.56
C LEU A 12 13.78 15.90 1.57
N SER A 13 14.72 16.72 1.06
CA SER A 13 14.43 17.67 -0.01
C SER A 13 14.48 16.98 -1.36
N SER A 14 13.55 17.32 -2.24
CA SER A 14 13.60 16.95 -3.65
C SER A 14 13.72 18.21 -4.51
N PRO A 15 14.62 18.27 -5.51
CA PRO A 15 14.62 19.35 -6.49
C PRO A 15 13.36 19.27 -7.37
N PRO A 16 12.92 20.38 -7.98
CA PRO A 16 11.92 20.34 -9.03
C PRO A 16 12.36 19.42 -10.18
N LEU A 17 11.41 18.84 -10.93
CA LEU A 17 11.70 17.98 -12.09
C LEU A 17 12.52 18.71 -13.18
N THR A 18 12.46 20.04 -13.22
CA THR A 18 13.25 20.90 -14.12
C THR A 18 14.70 21.07 -13.68
N CYS A 19 15.09 20.54 -12.52
CA CYS A 19 16.42 20.73 -11.91
C CYS A 19 16.83 22.20 -11.74
N THR A 20 15.86 23.10 -11.61
CA THR A 20 16.10 24.53 -11.37
C THR A 20 16.05 24.88 -9.89
N LEU A 21 16.72 25.97 -9.50
CA LEU A 21 16.57 26.53 -8.16
C LEU A 21 15.12 26.93 -7.90
N GLY A 22 14.63 26.64 -6.70
CA GLY A 22 13.24 26.89 -6.32
C GLY A 22 12.99 26.66 -4.82
N PRO A 23 11.74 26.81 -4.37
CA PRO A 23 11.37 26.50 -3.00
C PRO A 23 11.64 25.02 -2.68
N ARG A 24 11.85 24.72 -1.39
CA ARG A 24 12.11 23.35 -0.94
C ARG A 24 10.86 22.49 -1.08
N GLU A 25 10.93 21.46 -1.92
CA GLU A 25 9.92 20.40 -2.02
C GLU A 25 10.35 19.10 -1.31
N GLN A 26 9.41 18.18 -1.13
CA GLN A 26 9.62 16.87 -0.49
C GLN A 26 9.45 15.73 -1.50
N LEU A 27 10.13 14.61 -1.27
CA LEU A 27 10.03 13.42 -2.11
C LEU A 27 8.87 12.52 -1.66
N ASN A 28 8.03 12.08 -2.59
CA ASN A 28 7.16 10.92 -2.38
C ASN A 28 7.91 9.67 -2.85
N THR A 29 8.14 8.72 -1.94
CA THR A 29 8.80 7.43 -2.25
C THR A 29 7.80 6.33 -2.61
N ALA A 30 6.49 6.60 -2.50
CA ALA A 30 5.44 5.70 -2.95
C ALA A 30 4.91 6.10 -4.33
N THR A 31 4.23 5.19 -5.00
CA THR A 31 3.48 5.50 -6.22
C THR A 31 2.31 6.45 -5.92
N GLY A 32 1.89 7.26 -6.89
CA GLY A 32 0.76 8.19 -6.74
C GLY A 32 -0.62 7.52 -6.92
N TYR A 33 -0.64 6.27 -7.36
CA TYR A 33 -1.85 5.53 -7.71
C TYR A 33 -2.35 4.68 -6.54
N VAL A 34 -3.64 4.30 -6.58
CA VAL A 34 -4.18 3.22 -5.75
C VAL A 34 -3.86 1.89 -6.44
N ASP A 35 -2.63 1.42 -6.30
CA ASP A 35 -2.05 0.28 -7.05
C ASP A 35 -1.50 -0.84 -6.16
N ALA A 36 -1.95 -0.86 -4.90
CA ALA A 36 -1.52 -1.81 -3.89
C ALA A 36 0.01 -1.83 -3.67
N SER A 37 0.73 -0.73 -3.94
CA SER A 37 2.18 -0.63 -3.71
C SER A 37 2.59 -0.87 -2.25
N GLN A 38 1.69 -0.71 -1.28
CA GLN A 38 1.95 -1.12 0.10
C GLN A 38 2.07 -2.64 0.29
N VAL A 39 1.54 -3.43 -0.65
CA VAL A 39 1.69 -4.89 -0.72
C VAL A 39 2.87 -5.27 -1.60
N TYR A 40 2.97 -4.66 -2.79
CA TYR A 40 3.90 -5.09 -3.84
C TYR A 40 5.22 -4.33 -3.91
N GLY A 41 5.39 -3.26 -3.14
CA GLY A 41 6.51 -2.33 -3.25
C GLY A 41 6.25 -1.22 -4.27
N SER A 42 7.04 -0.14 -4.17
CA SER A 42 7.01 1.00 -5.11
C SER A 42 8.16 0.97 -6.12
N ASP A 43 9.03 -0.05 -6.05
CA ASP A 43 10.16 -0.29 -6.94
C ASP A 43 10.31 -1.79 -7.22
N ILE A 44 11.04 -2.09 -8.31
CA ILE A 44 11.18 -3.46 -8.80
C ILE A 44 11.99 -4.34 -7.85
N ASP A 45 13.02 -3.79 -7.19
CA ASP A 45 13.88 -4.55 -6.29
C ASP A 45 13.07 -5.01 -5.08
N ARG A 46 12.23 -4.12 -4.52
CA ARG A 46 11.33 -4.45 -3.43
C ARG A 46 10.29 -5.49 -3.85
N GLN A 47 9.72 -5.35 -5.04
CA GLN A 47 8.76 -6.32 -5.56
C GLN A 47 9.39 -7.72 -5.69
N LEU A 48 10.58 -7.82 -6.25
CA LEU A 48 11.30 -9.10 -6.41
C LEU A 48 11.64 -9.73 -5.05
N GLN A 49 12.02 -8.93 -4.05
CA GLN A 49 12.28 -9.43 -2.69
C GLN A 49 11.05 -10.04 -2.02
N LEU A 50 9.85 -9.57 -2.39
CA LEU A 50 8.58 -10.00 -1.79
C LEU A 50 7.96 -11.19 -2.53
N ARG A 51 8.42 -11.54 -3.73
CA ARG A 51 7.91 -12.65 -4.54
C ARG A 51 8.58 -13.98 -4.20
N ALA A 52 7.78 -15.05 -4.22
CA ALA A 52 8.30 -16.41 -4.08
C ALA A 52 9.00 -16.88 -5.36
N MET A 53 8.77 -16.19 -6.49
CA MET A 53 9.29 -16.51 -7.82
C MET A 53 8.85 -17.91 -8.31
N THR A 54 7.75 -18.41 -7.77
CA THR A 54 7.11 -19.67 -8.15
C THR A 54 5.60 -19.55 -7.97
N GLY A 55 4.83 -20.10 -8.92
CA GLY A 55 3.36 -20.11 -8.91
C GLY A 55 2.69 -18.74 -8.92
N GLY A 56 3.43 -17.69 -9.27
CA GLY A 56 2.99 -16.29 -9.17
C GLY A 56 2.77 -15.82 -7.73
N LEU A 57 3.35 -16.51 -6.72
CA LEU A 57 3.06 -16.27 -5.31
C LEU A 57 3.94 -15.16 -4.69
N MET A 58 3.40 -14.53 -3.65
CA MET A 58 4.15 -13.74 -2.68
C MET A 58 4.82 -14.66 -1.65
N ARG A 59 5.99 -14.28 -1.16
CA ARG A 59 6.67 -14.97 -0.06
C ARG A 59 5.82 -14.90 1.20
N THR A 60 5.80 -15.99 1.93
CA THR A 60 5.18 -16.08 3.25
C THR A 60 6.10 -16.83 4.21
N THR A 61 5.85 -16.68 5.50
CA THR A 61 6.43 -17.53 6.55
C THR A 61 5.32 -18.46 7.03
N PRO A 62 5.42 -19.78 6.75
CA PRO A 62 4.41 -20.75 7.20
C PRO A 62 4.30 -20.78 8.72
N THR A 63 3.08 -21.01 9.21
CA THR A 63 2.79 -21.30 10.62
C THR A 63 1.80 -22.46 10.69
N ASP A 64 1.52 -22.97 11.89
CA ASP A 64 0.53 -24.04 12.09
C ASP A 64 -0.91 -23.62 11.72
N ASP A 65 -1.19 -22.31 11.72
CA ASP A 65 -2.51 -21.76 11.43
C ASP A 65 -2.57 -21.11 10.04
N LEU A 66 -2.02 -19.89 9.92
CA LEU A 66 -2.14 -19.07 8.72
C LEU A 66 -0.79 -18.44 8.38
N ASP A 67 -0.43 -18.52 7.11
CA ASP A 67 0.78 -17.93 6.55
C ASP A 67 0.95 -16.47 6.96
N LEU A 68 2.11 -16.14 7.52
CA LEU A 68 2.48 -14.78 7.84
C LEU A 68 3.24 -14.15 6.65
N MET A 69 3.34 -12.83 6.65
CA MET A 69 4.26 -12.11 5.77
C MET A 69 5.70 -12.58 6.02
N PRO A 70 6.60 -12.41 5.04
CA PRO A 70 8.00 -12.76 5.24
C PRO A 70 8.58 -11.95 6.40
N GLN A 71 9.55 -12.49 7.13
CA GLN A 71 10.13 -11.85 8.31
C GLN A 71 11.54 -11.31 8.05
N ASP A 72 11.91 -10.25 8.76
CA ASP A 72 13.26 -9.67 8.80
C ASP A 72 13.79 -9.64 10.23
N ASN A 73 15.10 -9.79 10.38
CA ASN A 73 15.78 -9.82 11.67
C ASN A 73 16.17 -8.41 12.18
N THR A 74 15.32 -7.41 11.91
CA THR A 74 15.58 -6.01 12.31
C THR A 74 15.19 -5.77 13.76
N THR A 75 15.88 -4.86 14.44
CA THR A 75 15.66 -4.57 15.87
C THR A 75 14.52 -3.61 16.17
N PHE A 76 13.76 -3.20 15.14
CA PHE A 76 12.66 -2.24 15.29
C PHE A 76 11.48 -2.86 16.06
N CYS A 77 11.10 -4.08 15.70
CA CYS A 77 10.02 -4.81 16.36
C CYS A 77 10.60 -5.54 17.56
N ARG A 78 10.00 -5.33 18.72
CA ARG A 78 10.38 -5.99 19.97
C ARG A 78 9.20 -6.83 20.44
N ALA A 79 9.18 -8.10 20.06
CA ALA A 79 8.25 -9.06 20.66
C ALA A 79 8.95 -9.83 21.78
N SER A 80 8.16 -10.38 22.70
CA SER A 80 8.64 -11.17 23.85
C SER A 80 9.41 -12.43 23.42
N GLU A 81 9.15 -12.94 22.22
CA GLU A 81 9.75 -14.18 21.68
C GLU A 81 10.80 -13.93 20.57
N GLY A 82 11.28 -12.69 20.44
CA GLY A 82 12.28 -12.30 19.44
C GLY A 82 11.86 -11.10 18.60
N ASN A 83 12.77 -10.63 17.73
CA ASN A 83 12.47 -9.51 16.84
C ASN A 83 11.73 -10.00 15.59
N LEU A 84 10.41 -10.13 15.68
CA LEU A 84 9.55 -10.54 14.57
C LEU A 84 9.06 -9.31 13.79
N CYS A 85 9.93 -8.73 12.95
CA CYS A 85 9.50 -7.72 12.00
C CYS A 85 9.05 -8.34 10.68
N PHE A 86 8.02 -7.74 10.07
CA PHE A 86 7.52 -8.17 8.78
C PHE A 86 8.04 -7.35 7.58
N ILE A 87 8.13 -8.13 6.53
CA ILE A 87 8.32 -8.01 5.09
C ILE A 87 7.22 -7.33 4.26
N GLY A 88 7.06 -5.99 4.24
CA GLY A 88 5.96 -5.34 3.48
C GLY A 88 6.40 -4.58 2.22
N GLY A 89 5.48 -4.31 1.29
CA GLY A 89 5.70 -3.34 0.21
C GLY A 89 5.98 -1.94 0.73
N ASP A 90 5.33 -1.56 1.82
CA ASP A 90 5.61 -0.32 2.59
C ASP A 90 6.41 -0.62 3.87
N GLY A 91 7.42 0.22 4.15
CA GLY A 91 8.31 0.06 5.31
C GLY A 91 7.66 0.31 6.68
N ARG A 92 6.41 0.82 6.72
CA ARG A 92 5.66 1.10 7.94
C ARG A 92 4.74 -0.05 8.35
N VAL A 93 4.81 -1.20 7.67
CA VAL A 93 3.96 -2.36 7.95
C VAL A 93 3.92 -2.72 9.45
N ASN A 94 5.03 -2.55 10.18
CA ASN A 94 5.18 -2.90 11.59
C ASN A 94 4.78 -1.80 12.60
N VAL A 95 4.16 -0.69 12.17
CA VAL A 95 3.85 0.45 13.06
C VAL A 95 2.78 0.09 14.10
N GLN A 96 1.75 -0.67 13.71
CA GLN A 96 0.68 -1.08 14.63
C GLN A 96 -0.03 -2.37 14.16
N PRO A 97 -0.56 -3.20 15.08
CA PRO A 97 -1.09 -4.52 14.75
C PRO A 97 -2.21 -4.57 13.71
N MET A 98 -3.15 -3.65 13.74
CA MET A 98 -4.24 -3.59 12.75
C MET A 98 -3.72 -3.30 11.34
N MET A 99 -2.69 -2.47 11.18
CA MET A 99 -2.02 -2.30 9.89
C MET A 99 -1.34 -3.59 9.45
N MET A 100 -0.62 -4.27 10.35
CA MET A 100 -0.03 -5.57 10.05
C MET A 100 -1.09 -6.56 9.55
N SER A 101 -2.22 -6.66 10.24
CA SER A 101 -3.33 -7.55 9.87
C SER A 101 -3.86 -7.29 8.46
N LEU A 102 -4.02 -6.01 8.07
CA LEU A 102 -4.47 -5.66 6.71
C LEU A 102 -3.43 -6.04 5.65
N HIS A 103 -2.14 -5.84 5.91
CA HIS A 103 -1.09 -6.28 4.99
C HIS A 103 -1.05 -7.82 4.86
N HIS A 104 -1.18 -8.56 5.96
CA HIS A 104 -1.29 -10.03 5.92
C HIS A 104 -2.51 -10.49 5.09
N LEU A 105 -3.65 -9.81 5.25
CA LEU A 105 -4.87 -10.12 4.51
C LEU A 105 -4.62 -10.04 3.00
N PHE A 106 -4.07 -8.94 2.50
CA PHE A 106 -3.85 -8.77 1.06
C PHE A 106 -2.75 -9.67 0.49
N VAL A 107 -1.73 -10.03 1.28
CA VAL A 107 -0.73 -11.04 0.85
C VAL A 107 -1.38 -12.42 0.72
N ARG A 108 -2.25 -12.80 1.66
CA ARG A 108 -3.00 -14.06 1.58
C ARG A 108 -3.99 -14.06 0.44
N GLU A 109 -4.68 -12.95 0.20
CA GLU A 109 -5.61 -12.82 -0.92
C GLU A 109 -4.91 -12.95 -2.27
N HIS A 110 -3.73 -12.33 -2.42
CA HIS A 110 -2.89 -12.55 -3.58
C HIS A 110 -2.58 -14.04 -3.77
N ASN A 111 -2.06 -14.73 -2.75
CA ASN A 111 -1.72 -16.15 -2.87
C ASN A 111 -2.96 -17.03 -3.13
N ARG A 112 -4.12 -16.68 -2.58
CA ARG A 112 -5.40 -17.36 -2.85
C ARG A 112 -5.78 -17.24 -4.33
N LEU A 113 -5.72 -16.03 -4.89
CA LEU A 113 -6.03 -15.75 -6.29
C LEU A 113 -5.00 -16.37 -7.25
N ALA A 114 -3.70 -16.28 -6.94
CA ALA A 114 -2.64 -16.88 -7.74
C ALA A 114 -2.76 -18.40 -7.84
N ASN A 115 -3.14 -19.07 -6.75
CA ASN A 115 -3.42 -20.52 -6.76
C ASN A 115 -4.60 -20.87 -7.67
N ILE A 116 -5.67 -20.07 -7.63
CA ILE A 116 -6.84 -20.26 -8.50
C ILE A 116 -6.47 -20.05 -9.97
N LEU A 117 -5.73 -18.98 -10.29
CA LEU A 117 -5.30 -18.68 -11.64
C LEU A 117 -4.32 -19.73 -12.18
N SER A 118 -3.35 -20.16 -11.37
CA SER A 118 -2.41 -21.23 -11.76
C SER A 118 -3.11 -22.55 -12.05
N ALA A 119 -4.16 -22.90 -11.28
CA ALA A 119 -4.95 -24.10 -11.52
C ALA A 119 -5.83 -23.98 -12.78
N ALA A 120 -6.38 -22.79 -13.05
CA ALA A 120 -7.21 -22.53 -14.22
C ALA A 120 -6.40 -22.38 -15.52
N HIS A 121 -5.15 -21.90 -15.42
CA HIS A 121 -4.25 -21.65 -16.55
C HIS A 121 -2.87 -22.30 -16.31
N PRO A 122 -2.75 -23.63 -16.44
CA PRO A 122 -1.48 -24.34 -16.20
C PRO A 122 -0.36 -23.99 -17.18
N ASP A 123 -0.69 -23.34 -18.30
CA ASP A 123 0.23 -22.87 -19.34
C ASP A 123 0.85 -21.50 -19.02
N TRP A 124 0.33 -20.78 -18.02
CA TRP A 124 0.85 -19.47 -17.65
C TRP A 124 2.18 -19.58 -16.90
N THR A 125 3.09 -18.65 -17.17
CA THR A 125 4.34 -18.52 -16.44
C THR A 125 4.10 -17.86 -15.08
N ASP A 126 5.06 -18.01 -14.15
CA ASP A 126 5.07 -17.33 -12.85
C ASP A 126 4.78 -15.82 -12.98
N GLU A 127 5.41 -15.17 -13.95
CA GLU A 127 5.25 -13.73 -14.19
C GLU A 127 3.82 -13.37 -14.59
N VAL A 128 3.23 -14.14 -15.50
CA VAL A 128 1.85 -13.89 -15.96
C VAL A 128 0.88 -14.05 -14.81
N VAL A 129 1.00 -15.15 -14.04
CA VAL A 129 0.14 -15.38 -12.86
C VAL A 129 0.32 -14.24 -11.86
N PHE A 130 1.55 -13.83 -11.56
CA PHE A 130 1.81 -12.76 -10.59
C PHE A 130 1.18 -11.43 -11.02
N GLN A 131 1.36 -11.01 -12.28
CA GLN A 131 0.83 -9.72 -12.74
C GLN A 131 -0.70 -9.72 -12.86
N GLU A 132 -1.31 -10.81 -13.34
CA GLU A 132 -2.78 -10.90 -13.39
C GLU A 132 -3.39 -10.96 -11.99
N THR A 133 -2.77 -11.70 -11.06
CA THR A 133 -3.17 -11.70 -9.65
C THR A 133 -3.05 -10.31 -9.03
N ARG A 134 -1.91 -9.63 -9.25
CA ARG A 134 -1.69 -8.26 -8.80
C ARG A 134 -2.77 -7.31 -9.31
N LYS A 135 -3.14 -7.41 -10.58
CA LYS A 135 -4.19 -6.60 -11.21
C LYS A 135 -5.55 -6.80 -10.55
N LEU A 136 -5.91 -8.03 -10.19
CA LEU A 136 -7.15 -8.32 -9.45
C LEU A 136 -7.16 -7.69 -8.06
N VAL A 137 -6.08 -7.86 -7.28
CA VAL A 137 -5.97 -7.27 -5.94
C VAL A 137 -5.99 -5.73 -5.99
N ILE A 138 -5.39 -5.13 -7.03
CA ILE A 138 -5.48 -3.68 -7.27
C ILE A 138 -6.93 -3.27 -7.49
N ALA A 139 -7.68 -4.01 -8.31
CA ALA A 139 -9.09 -3.74 -8.58
C ALA A 139 -9.96 -3.86 -7.32
N GLU A 140 -9.72 -4.89 -6.50
CA GLU A 140 -10.40 -5.06 -5.20
C GLU A 140 -10.15 -3.86 -4.29
N MET A 141 -8.90 -3.43 -4.17
CA MET A 141 -8.52 -2.31 -3.32
C MET A 141 -9.09 -0.97 -3.81
N GLN A 142 -9.08 -0.74 -5.13
CA GLN A 142 -9.73 0.42 -5.74
C GLN A 142 -11.23 0.38 -5.50
N HIS A 143 -11.88 -0.78 -5.68
CA HIS A 143 -13.31 -0.93 -5.46
C HIS A 143 -13.68 -0.61 -4.00
N VAL A 144 -13.01 -1.23 -3.02
CA VAL A 144 -13.25 -0.94 -1.59
C VAL A 144 -13.00 0.54 -1.27
N THR A 145 -11.94 1.13 -1.83
CA THR A 145 -11.60 2.54 -1.60
C THR A 145 -12.70 3.48 -2.09
N TYR A 146 -13.12 3.36 -3.35
CA TYR A 146 -14.07 4.30 -3.96
C TYR A 146 -15.53 3.98 -3.64
N ASN A 147 -15.88 2.70 -3.49
CA ASN A 147 -17.26 2.28 -3.27
C ASN A 147 -17.66 2.29 -1.79
N GLU A 148 -16.74 1.97 -0.88
CA GLU A 148 -17.07 1.75 0.54
C GLU A 148 -16.44 2.80 1.45
N TYR A 149 -15.16 3.11 1.24
CA TYR A 149 -14.43 3.99 2.15
C TYR A 149 -14.69 5.49 1.89
N LEU A 150 -14.39 5.98 0.69
CA LEU A 150 -14.51 7.40 0.36
C LEU A 150 -15.93 7.96 0.60
N PRO A 151 -17.04 7.25 0.31
CA PRO A 151 -18.38 7.78 0.54
C PRO A 151 -18.68 8.03 2.02
N VAL A 152 -18.17 7.19 2.92
CA VAL A 152 -18.35 7.35 4.36
C VAL A 152 -17.58 8.57 4.88
N ILE A 153 -16.41 8.84 4.32
CA ILE A 153 -15.53 9.93 4.77
C ILE A 153 -15.93 11.29 4.18
N LEU A 154 -16.23 11.33 2.89
CA LEU A 154 -16.51 12.57 2.15
C LEU A 154 -17.99 12.96 2.16
N GLY A 155 -18.88 12.00 2.38
CA GLY A 155 -20.32 12.18 2.28
C GLY A 155 -20.83 12.33 0.85
N PRO A 156 -22.16 12.20 0.63
CA PRO A 156 -22.75 12.11 -0.69
C PRO A 156 -22.55 13.37 -1.53
N THR A 157 -22.51 14.55 -0.91
CA THR A 157 -22.34 15.84 -1.60
C THR A 157 -21.00 15.92 -2.33
N LEU A 158 -19.89 15.59 -1.67
CA LEU A 158 -18.56 15.67 -2.27
C LEU A 158 -18.33 14.52 -3.27
N ILE A 159 -18.82 13.32 -2.97
CA ILE A 159 -18.79 12.20 -3.92
C ILE A 159 -19.50 12.57 -5.23
N GLY A 160 -20.68 13.18 -5.16
CA GLY A 160 -21.40 13.65 -6.34
C GLY A 160 -20.68 14.80 -7.05
N THR A 161 -20.18 15.78 -6.29
CA THR A 161 -19.48 16.95 -6.86
C THR A 161 -18.23 16.58 -7.64
N TYR A 162 -17.46 15.60 -7.15
CA TYR A 162 -16.23 15.13 -7.78
C TYR A 162 -16.41 13.91 -8.68
N ASN A 163 -17.66 13.46 -8.91
CA ASN A 163 -17.99 12.31 -9.74
C ASN A 163 -17.21 11.03 -9.35
N LEU A 164 -17.17 10.73 -8.05
CA LEU A 164 -16.39 9.60 -7.49
C LEU A 164 -17.20 8.31 -7.33
N ASN A 165 -18.46 8.29 -7.79
CA ASN A 165 -19.29 7.10 -7.71
C ASN A 165 -18.75 6.00 -8.63
N VAL A 166 -18.65 4.78 -8.10
CA VAL A 166 -18.31 3.60 -8.89
C VAL A 166 -19.47 3.27 -9.83
N LEU A 167 -19.15 3.02 -11.10
CA LEU A 167 -20.14 2.65 -12.11
C LEU A 167 -20.67 1.24 -11.84
N THR A 168 -21.97 1.03 -11.97
CA THR A 168 -22.59 -0.30 -11.85
C THR A 168 -22.33 -1.18 -13.07
N GLN A 169 -22.01 -0.58 -14.22
CA GLN A 169 -21.69 -1.24 -15.48
C GLN A 169 -20.73 -0.38 -16.32
N GLY A 170 -19.94 -1.04 -17.17
CA GLY A 170 -19.02 -0.37 -18.09
C GLY A 170 -17.67 -0.02 -17.47
N TYR A 171 -16.95 0.91 -18.10
CA TYR A 171 -15.61 1.33 -17.71
C TYR A 171 -15.55 2.85 -17.54
N THR A 172 -14.72 3.31 -16.61
CA THR A 172 -14.35 4.73 -16.56
C THR A 172 -13.42 5.07 -17.72
N THR A 173 -13.42 6.34 -18.12
CA THR A 173 -12.51 6.83 -19.16
C THR A 173 -11.22 7.32 -18.51
N TYR A 174 -10.09 6.77 -18.94
CA TYR A 174 -8.79 7.29 -18.55
C TYR A 174 -8.54 8.65 -19.22
N ILE A 175 -8.08 9.62 -18.45
CA ILE A 175 -7.72 10.96 -18.93
C ILE A 175 -6.22 11.13 -18.71
N ASP A 176 -5.46 11.14 -19.81
CA ASP A 176 -3.99 11.12 -19.82
C ASP A 176 -3.34 12.44 -19.39
N ASN A 177 -4.08 13.55 -19.40
CA ASN A 177 -3.60 14.87 -19.03
C ASN A 177 -3.80 15.21 -17.54
N VAL A 178 -4.32 14.28 -16.73
CA VAL A 178 -4.48 14.46 -15.29
C VAL A 178 -3.19 14.04 -14.58
N ASN A 179 -2.63 14.95 -13.79
CA ASN A 179 -1.45 14.65 -12.97
C ASN A 179 -1.85 13.79 -11.74
N PRO A 180 -1.39 12.54 -11.64
CA PRO A 180 -1.73 11.63 -10.54
C PRO A 180 -0.84 11.82 -9.30
N ALA A 181 0.10 12.79 -9.32
CA ALA A 181 0.99 13.02 -8.20
C ALA A 181 0.24 13.48 -6.94
N ILE A 182 0.64 12.94 -5.79
CA ILE A 182 0.11 13.35 -4.49
C ILE A 182 0.50 14.79 -4.20
N ARG A 183 -0.49 15.63 -3.87
CA ARG A 183 -0.26 17.01 -3.44
C ARG A 183 0.38 17.03 -2.06
N ASN A 184 1.38 17.90 -1.87
CA ASN A 184 2.08 18.04 -0.58
C ASN A 184 1.12 18.36 0.59
N GLY A 185 0.10 19.20 0.36
CA GLY A 185 -0.94 19.47 1.37
C GLY A 185 -1.73 18.23 1.81
N PHE A 186 -1.96 17.28 0.91
CA PHE A 186 -2.60 16.01 1.26
C PHE A 186 -1.67 15.12 2.10
N ALA A 187 -0.41 14.96 1.65
CA ALA A 187 0.58 14.13 2.34
C ALA A 187 0.95 14.67 3.74
N SER A 188 0.97 16.00 3.90
CA SER A 188 1.41 16.65 5.14
C SER A 188 0.30 16.92 6.14
N ALA A 189 -0.95 17.10 5.70
CA ALA A 189 -2.06 17.48 6.59
C ALA A 189 -3.36 16.72 6.28
N GLY A 190 -3.71 16.57 5.01
CA GLY A 190 -4.98 15.96 4.60
C GLY A 190 -5.18 14.54 5.15
N ILE A 191 -4.21 13.65 4.94
CA ILE A 191 -4.31 12.24 5.34
C ILE A 191 -4.35 12.04 6.87
N ILE A 192 -3.87 13.02 7.63
CA ILE A 192 -3.76 12.96 9.10
C ILE A 192 -5.14 13.03 9.78
N TYR A 193 -6.22 13.36 9.04
CA TYR A 193 -7.59 13.27 9.57
C TYR A 193 -7.87 11.91 10.23
N SER A 194 -7.27 10.83 9.70
CA SER A 194 -7.37 9.46 10.22
C SER A 194 -6.91 9.32 11.68
N HIS A 195 -6.00 10.18 12.17
CA HIS A 195 -5.54 10.16 13.55
C HIS A 195 -6.67 10.47 14.54
N SER A 196 -7.70 11.22 14.13
CA SER A 196 -8.87 11.50 14.97
C SER A 196 -9.78 10.28 15.19
N GLY A 197 -9.65 9.24 14.34
CA GLY A 197 -10.39 7.99 14.46
C GLY A 197 -9.72 6.94 15.34
N LEU A 198 -8.51 7.21 15.84
CA LEU A 198 -7.78 6.27 16.70
C LEU A 198 -8.43 6.21 18.09
N ARG A 199 -8.66 4.99 18.57
CA ARG A 199 -9.13 4.73 19.94
C ARG A 199 -7.94 4.40 20.83
N SER A 200 -7.97 4.87 22.08
CA SER A 200 -7.02 4.40 23.10
C SER A 200 -7.31 2.92 23.39
N ALA A 201 -6.26 2.11 23.41
CA ALA A 201 -6.31 0.73 23.88
C ALA A 201 -6.60 0.67 25.39
#